data_AF-A0A0Q4N3Y5-F1
#
_entry.id   AF-A0A0Q4N3Y5-F1
#
_cell.length_a   1.000
_cell.length_b   1.000
_cell.length_c   1.000
_cell.angle_alpha   90.00
_cell.angle_beta   90.00
_cell.angle_gamma   90.00
#
_symmetry.space_group_name_H-M   'P 1'
#
loop_
_entity.id
_entity.type
_entity.pdbx_description
1 polymer ?
#
loop_
_entity_poly.entity_id
_entity_poly.type
_entity_poly.pdbx_seq_one_letter_code
_entity_poly.pdbx_strand_id
1 'polypeptide(L)'
;MSTPNIHSFVEDIKSAGISIDNEQQFIKMMSNANDQGLMLSRVLRDRRNDIDFRRTRHFSDEGLAQAFKNQGFDGFAWKEFVDHMKSE
;
A
#
# COMPACT_ATOMS: atom_id res chain seq x y z
N MET A 1 7.48 -6.51 17.35
CA MET A 1 7.35 -5.60 16.20
C MET A 1 6.29 -4.58 16.55
N SER A 2 6.54 -3.30 16.30
CA SER A 2 5.55 -2.23 16.50
C SER A 2 4.46 -2.32 15.44
N THR A 3 3.22 -1.98 15.78
CA THR A 3 2.12 -1.89 14.82
C THR A 3 2.49 -0.89 13.71
N PRO A 4 2.31 -1.24 12.42
CA PRO A 4 2.58 -0.31 11.32
C PRO A 4 1.77 0.99 11.45
N ASN A 5 2.37 2.11 11.06
CA ASN A 5 1.67 3.39 11.03
C ASN A 5 1.15 3.63 9.62
N ILE A 6 -0.15 3.40 9.42
CA ILE A 6 -0.75 3.50 8.08
C ILE A 6 -0.70 4.90 7.51
N HIS A 7 -0.79 5.94 8.33
CA HIS A 7 -0.71 7.31 7.83
C HIS A 7 0.68 7.60 7.26
N SER A 8 1.72 7.18 7.97
CA SER A 8 3.11 7.28 7.46
C SER A 8 3.30 6.44 6.21
N PHE A 9 2.77 5.22 6.17
CA PHE A 9 2.83 4.37 4.98
C PHE A 9 2.24 5.06 3.74
N VAL A 10 1.04 5.64 3.86
CA VAL A 10 0.35 6.32 2.77
C VAL A 10 1.18 7.49 2.24
N GLU A 11 1.73 8.31 3.13
CA GLU A 11 2.57 9.44 2.74
C GLU A 11 3.89 8.99 2.09
N ASP A 12 4.49 7.89 2.58
CA ASP A 12 5.70 7.31 2.00
C ASP A 12 5.47 6.82 0.57
N ILE A 13 4.39 6.06 0.32
CA ILE A 13 4.10 5.56 -1.03
C ILE A 13 3.67 6.68 -2.00
N LYS A 14 3.01 7.73 -1.49
CA LYS A 14 2.71 8.93 -2.28
C LYS A 14 3.96 9.69 -2.69
N SER A 15 4.90 9.82 -1.76
CA SER A 15 6.21 10.41 -2.05
C SER A 15 7.00 9.58 -3.06
N ALA A 16 6.80 8.26 -3.09
CA ALA A 16 7.34 7.35 -4.11
C ALA A 16 6.55 7.36 -5.44
N GLY A 17 5.51 8.20 -5.55
CA GLY A 17 4.76 8.41 -6.78
C GLY A 17 3.59 7.44 -6.99
N ILE A 18 2.99 6.92 -5.93
CA ILE A 18 1.72 6.18 -5.96
C ILE A 18 0.56 7.09 -5.51
N SER A 19 -0.51 7.19 -6.30
CA SER A 19 -1.78 7.77 -5.84
C SER A 19 -2.75 6.68 -5.43
N ILE A 20 -3.58 6.96 -4.43
CA ILE A 20 -4.60 6.02 -3.93
C ILE A 20 -5.98 6.64 -4.17
N ASP A 21 -6.77 6.05 -5.04
CA ASP A 21 -8.19 6.40 -5.15
C ASP A 21 -8.91 5.93 -3.88
N ASN A 22 -9.78 6.77 -3.32
CA ASN A 22 -10.45 6.54 -2.03
C ASN A 22 -9.49 6.33 -0.83
N GLU A 23 -8.39 7.10 -0.79
CA GLU A 23 -7.37 7.09 0.27
C GLU A 23 -7.94 7.09 1.71
N GLN A 24 -8.95 7.92 1.99
CA GLN A 24 -9.56 8.00 3.33
C GLN A 24 -10.23 6.68 3.76
N GLN A 25 -10.86 5.98 2.80
CA GLN A 25 -11.45 4.67 3.06
C GLN A 25 -10.36 3.62 3.27
N PHE A 26 -9.29 3.65 2.48
CA PHE A 26 -8.12 2.80 2.66
C PHE A 26 -7.51 2.94 4.07
N ILE A 27 -7.22 4.18 4.49
CA ILE A 27 -6.70 4.49 5.82
C ILE A 27 -7.64 3.95 6.90
N LYS A 28 -8.95 4.22 6.78
CA LYS A 28 -9.95 3.72 7.75
C LYS A 28 -9.98 2.19 7.82
N MET A 29 -9.93 1.50 6.69
CA MET A 29 -9.93 0.02 6.66
C MET A 29 -8.69 -0.56 7.32
N MET A 30 -7.52 -0.01 7.01
CA MET A 30 -6.23 -0.46 7.55
C MET A 30 -6.08 -0.15 9.04
N SER A 31 -6.50 1.03 9.50
CA SER A 31 -6.47 1.39 10.93
C SER A 31 -7.36 0.50 11.80
N ASN A 32 -8.44 -0.05 11.24
CA ASN A 32 -9.36 -0.95 11.95
C ASN A 32 -9.01 -2.43 11.77
N ALA A 33 -7.97 -2.76 11.00
CA ALA A 33 -7.60 -4.15 10.75
C ALA A 33 -6.80 -4.75 11.91
N ASN A 34 -7.18 -5.94 12.35
CA ASN A 34 -6.41 -6.72 13.34
C ASN A 34 -5.02 -7.12 12.79
N ASP A 35 -4.94 -7.39 11.49
CA ASP A 35 -3.69 -7.65 10.78
C ASP A 35 -3.66 -6.79 9.51
N GLN A 36 -2.82 -5.75 9.56
CA GLN A 36 -2.69 -4.77 8.48
C GLN A 36 -2.02 -5.36 7.24
N GLY A 37 -1.04 -6.27 7.40
CA GLY A 37 -0.39 -6.90 6.24
C GLY A 37 -1.38 -7.77 5.46
N LEU A 38 -2.21 -8.54 6.17
CA LEU A 38 -3.26 -9.36 5.56
C LEU A 38 -4.34 -8.50 4.92
N MET A 39 -4.72 -7.39 5.56
CA MET A 39 -5.70 -6.45 4.99
C MET A 39 -5.19 -5.80 3.72
N LEU A 40 -3.95 -5.26 3.72
CA LEU A 40 -3.33 -4.65 2.54
C LEU A 40 -3.33 -5.63 1.36
N SER A 41 -2.95 -6.86 1.63
CA SER A 41 -2.91 -7.94 0.64
C SER A 41 -4.28 -8.24 0.04
N ARG A 42 -5.33 -8.31 0.87
CA ARG A 42 -6.71 -8.43 0.38
C ARG A 42 -7.13 -7.26 -0.51
N VAL A 43 -6.79 -6.03 -0.12
CA VAL A 43 -7.10 -4.83 -0.93
C VAL A 43 -6.44 -4.93 -2.30
N LEU A 44 -5.15 -5.29 -2.35
CA LEU A 44 -4.37 -5.38 -3.59
C LEU A 44 -4.85 -6.51 -4.51
N ARG A 45 -5.17 -7.67 -3.93
CA ARG A 45 -5.62 -8.86 -4.66
C ARG A 45 -7.04 -8.73 -5.17
N ASP A 46 -7.98 -8.33 -4.31
CA ASP A 46 -9.40 -8.43 -4.64
C ASP A 46 -9.87 -7.28 -5.54
N ARG A 47 -9.12 -6.16 -5.61
CA ARG A 47 -9.50 -4.92 -6.35
C ARG A 47 -10.96 -4.48 -6.08
N ARG A 48 -11.52 -4.87 -4.92
CA ARG A 48 -12.98 -4.97 -4.71
C ARG A 48 -13.57 -3.90 -3.80
N ASN A 49 -12.76 -2.96 -3.32
CA ASN A 49 -13.19 -2.04 -2.26
C ASN A 49 -13.23 -0.58 -2.71
N ASP A 50 -13.36 -0.33 -4.02
CA ASP A 50 -13.26 1.00 -4.63
C ASP A 50 -11.94 1.73 -4.33
N ILE A 51 -10.95 1.02 -3.79
CA ILE A 51 -9.59 1.51 -3.53
C ILE A 51 -8.70 1.03 -4.68
N ASP A 52 -8.05 1.97 -5.35
CA ASP A 52 -7.18 1.70 -6.50
C ASP A 52 -5.83 2.39 -6.29
N PHE A 53 -4.74 1.74 -6.70
CA PHE A 53 -3.38 2.28 -6.58
C PHE A 53 -2.85 2.55 -7.97
N ARG A 54 -2.44 3.79 -8.25
CA ARG A 54 -1.96 4.17 -9.59
C ARG A 54 -0.58 4.79 -9.56
N ARG A 55 0.20 4.53 -10.62
CA ARG A 55 1.49 5.22 -10.83
C ARG A 55 1.27 6.64 -11.29
N THR A 56 1.97 7.56 -10.65
CA THR A 56 2.12 8.94 -11.13
C THR A 56 3.34 9.07 -12.05
N ARG A 57 3.54 10.25 -12.65
CA ARG A 57 4.68 10.53 -13.55
C ARG A 57 6.05 10.48 -12.86
N HIS A 58 6.11 10.53 -11.53
CA HIS A 58 7.35 10.59 -10.74
C HIS A 58 7.61 9.32 -9.94
N PHE A 59 7.18 8.17 -10.46
CA PHE A 59 7.28 6.88 -9.80
C PHE A 59 8.74 6.47 -9.51
N SER A 60 8.99 5.96 -8.29
CA SER A 60 10.29 5.47 -7.82
C SER A 60 10.17 4.09 -7.18
N ASP A 61 10.73 3.06 -7.84
CA ASP A 61 10.75 1.68 -7.32
C ASP A 61 11.51 1.58 -5.99
N GLU A 62 12.63 2.30 -5.86
CA GLU A 62 13.45 2.28 -4.63
C GLU A 62 12.71 2.94 -3.46
N GLY A 63 12.09 4.10 -3.70
CA GLY A 63 11.30 4.80 -2.68
C GLY A 63 10.10 3.95 -2.22
N LEU A 64 9.46 3.27 -3.16
CA LEU A 64 8.33 2.40 -2.88
C LEU A 64 8.75 1.17 -2.07
N ALA A 65 9.82 0.49 -2.46
CA ALA A 65 10.34 -0.65 -1.70
C ALA A 65 10.72 -0.25 -0.27
N GLN A 66 11.33 0.94 -0.10
CA GLN A 66 11.66 1.49 1.21
C GLN A 66 10.41 1.80 2.04
N ALA A 67 9.35 2.34 1.44
CA ALA A 67 8.08 2.61 2.12
C ALA A 67 7.45 1.32 2.70
N PHE A 68 7.43 0.24 1.93
CA PHE A 68 6.94 -1.06 2.40
C PHE A 68 7.81 -1.62 3.53
N LYS A 69 9.14 -1.53 3.39
CA LYS A 69 10.09 -2.00 4.41
C LYS A 69 9.99 -1.22 5.72
N ASN A 70 9.83 0.10 5.67
CA ASN A 70 9.68 0.96 6.86
C ASN A 70 8.50 0.53 7.75
N GLN A 71 7.47 -0.07 7.14
CA GLN A 71 6.24 -0.46 7.80
C GLN A 71 6.13 -1.97 8.03
N GLY A 72 7.16 -2.75 7.65
CA GLY A 72 7.18 -4.21 7.78
C GLY A 72 6.26 -4.94 6.80
N PHE A 73 5.97 -4.32 5.65
CA PHE A 73 5.18 -4.90 4.56
C PHE A 73 6.02 -5.50 3.41
N ASP A 74 7.33 -5.62 3.59
CA ASP A 74 8.32 -6.10 2.60
C ASP A 74 8.21 -7.60 2.25
N GLY A 75 7.30 -8.34 2.90
CA GLY A 75 7.00 -9.73 2.61
C GLY A 75 5.93 -9.93 1.53
N PHE A 76 4.86 -10.63 1.87
CA PHE A 76 3.81 -11.02 0.92
C PHE A 76 3.05 -9.81 0.34
N ALA A 77 2.77 -8.79 1.14
CA ALA A 77 2.08 -7.58 0.69
C ALA A 77 2.87 -6.82 -0.39
N TRP A 78 4.19 -6.75 -0.26
CA TRP A 78 5.07 -6.21 -1.30
C TRP A 78 4.94 -6.97 -2.62
N LYS A 79 5.00 -8.30 -2.57
CA LYS A 79 4.86 -9.13 -3.77
C LYS A 79 3.51 -8.88 -4.47
N GLU A 80 2.43 -8.87 -3.70
CA GLU A 80 1.09 -8.62 -4.26
C GLU A 80 0.95 -7.21 -4.83
N PHE A 81 1.60 -6.21 -4.22
CA PHE A 81 1.65 -4.86 -4.76
C PHE A 81 2.35 -4.84 -6.11
N VAL A 82 3.53 -5.45 -6.22
CA VAL A 82 4.28 -5.52 -7.49
C VAL A 82 3.48 -6.23 -8.58
N ASP A 83 2.79 -7.31 -8.25
CA ASP A 83 1.94 -8.05 -9.19
C ASP A 83 0.70 -7.21 -9.61
N HIS A 84 0.12 -6.45 -8.68
CA HIS A 84 -0.95 -5.49 -8.96
C HIS A 84 -0.48 -4.43 -9.97
N MET A 85 0.67 -3.80 -9.74
CA MET A 85 1.20 -2.75 -10.63
C MET A 85 1.69 -3.24 -12.01
N LYS A 86 1.86 -4.56 -12.21
CA LYS A 86 2.18 -5.16 -13.52
C LYS A 86 0.93 -5.44 -14.36
N SER A 87 -0.24 -5.46 -13.72
CA SER A 87 -1.51 -5.77 -14.37
C SER A 87 -2.36 -4.53 -14.67
N GLU A 88 -1.88 -3.33 -14.32
CA GLU A 88 -2.27 -2.05 -14.92
C GLU A 88 -1.47 -1.77 -16.19
#